data_AF-A0A4Y2RNR0-F1
#
_entry.id   AF-A0A4Y2RNR0-F1
#
_cell.length_a   1.000
_cell.length_b   1.000
_cell.length_c   1.000
_cell.angle_alpha   90.00
_cell.angle_beta   90.00
_cell.angle_gamma   90.00
#
_symmetry.space_group_name_H-M   'P 1'
#
loop_
_entity.id
_entity.type
_entity.pdbx_description
1 polymer ?
#
loop_
_entity_poly.entity_id
_entity_poly.type
_entity_poly.pdbx_seq_one_letter_code
_entity_poly.pdbx_strand_id
1 'polypeptide(L)'
;MHDTGHGTSVRTPQVVEDILQGVRYRPDISAREVSRAVNVPHLIVWRVLRDEGLHPYHVQKLQALIPADYAPRVEFARWFLQQLEHMCYSRMKAPLLMKKFLIRTNFTFSFEQFL
;
A
#
# COMPACT_ATOMS: atom_id res chain seq x y z
N MET A 1 10.36 -39.60 -4.11
CA MET A 1 10.43 -39.58 -2.64
C MET A 1 11.20 -38.34 -2.22
N HIS A 2 10.50 -37.35 -1.65
CA HIS A 2 10.94 -36.44 -0.58
C HIS A 2 9.69 -35.67 -0.15
N ASP A 3 8.95 -36.26 0.78
CA ASP A 3 7.88 -35.61 1.51
C ASP A 3 8.55 -34.70 2.54
N THR A 4 8.73 -33.42 2.21
CA THR A 4 9.18 -32.42 3.18
C THR A 4 8.01 -32.09 4.09
N GLY A 5 7.84 -32.93 5.11
CA GLY A 5 6.96 -32.67 6.24
C GLY A 5 7.33 -31.33 6.89
N HIS A 6 6.62 -30.28 6.49
CA HIS A 6 6.71 -28.98 7.14
C HIS A 6 5.85 -29.08 8.40
N GLY A 7 6.49 -29.03 9.57
CA GLY A 7 5.85 -29.20 10.88
C GLY A 7 4.62 -28.33 11.06
N THR A 8 3.45 -28.91 10.82
CA THR A 8 2.14 -28.27 10.92
C THR A 8 1.48 -28.74 12.22
N SER A 9 2.13 -28.48 13.35
CA SER A 9 1.54 -28.79 14.68
C SER A 9 0.98 -27.54 15.36
N VAL A 10 1.52 -26.36 15.05
CA VAL A 10 1.12 -25.09 15.68
C VAL A 10 0.05 -24.33 14.86
N ARG A 11 -0.12 -24.66 13.58
CA ARG A 11 -0.97 -23.93 12.63
C ARG A 11 -2.36 -24.57 12.54
N THR A 12 -3.06 -24.64 13.66
CA THR A 12 -4.47 -25.05 13.64
C THR A 12 -5.30 -23.98 12.92
N PRO A 13 -6.38 -24.33 12.22
CA PRO A 13 -7.26 -23.35 11.56
C PRO A 13 -7.77 -22.28 12.51
N GLN A 14 -8.00 -22.65 13.78
CA GLN A 14 -8.41 -21.74 14.84
C GLN A 14 -7.37 -20.64 15.09
N VAL A 15 -6.10 -20.99 15.23
CA VAL A 15 -5.01 -20.03 15.44
C VAL A 15 -4.89 -19.06 14.26
N VAL A 16 -5.10 -19.54 13.04
CA VAL A 16 -5.09 -18.70 11.83
C VAL A 16 -6.25 -17.69 11.89
N GLU A 17 -7.47 -18.14 12.18
CA GLU A 17 -8.62 -17.24 12.28
C GLU A 17 -8.44 -16.21 13.41
N ASP A 18 -7.92 -16.62 14.57
CA ASP A 18 -7.67 -15.71 15.70
C ASP A 18 -6.65 -14.62 15.33
N ILE A 19 -5.60 -14.98 14.57
CA ILE A 19 -4.62 -14.03 14.04
C ILE A 19 -5.28 -13.06 13.04
N LEU A 20 -6.10 -13.57 12.12
CA LEU A 20 -6.73 -12.75 11.08
C LEU A 20 -7.82 -11.82 11.65
N GLN A 21 -8.60 -12.28 12.62
CA GLN A 21 -9.58 -11.45 13.33
C GLN A 21 -8.90 -10.31 14.10
N GLY A 22 -7.79 -10.58 14.78
CA GLY A 22 -7.02 -9.56 15.48
C GLY A 22 -6.57 -8.43 14.55
N VAL A 23 -6.09 -8.77 13.35
CA VAL A 23 -5.64 -7.78 12.35
C VAL A 23 -6.82 -7.10 11.65
N ARG A 24 -7.94 -7.79 11.41
CA ARG A 24 -9.14 -7.17 10.83
C ARG A 24 -9.75 -6.10 11.74
N TYR A 25 -9.85 -6.39 13.05
CA TYR A 25 -10.40 -5.44 14.02
C TYR A 25 -9.46 -4.28 14.30
N ARG A 26 -8.14 -4.54 14.31
CA ARG A 26 -7.10 -3.54 14.53
C ARG A 26 -5.95 -3.70 13.53
N PRO A 27 -6.05 -3.07 12.34
CA PRO A 27 -4.99 -3.19 11.32
C PRO A 27 -3.68 -2.51 11.75
N ASP A 28 -3.72 -1.71 12.80
CA ASP A 28 -2.58 -1.03 13.43
C ASP A 28 -1.84 -1.89 14.46
N ILE A 29 -2.26 -3.14 14.70
CA ILE A 29 -1.62 -4.03 15.68
C ILE A 29 -0.35 -4.67 15.10
N SER A 30 0.73 -4.69 15.89
CA SER A 30 1.97 -5.32 15.45
C SER A 30 1.86 -6.84 15.47
N ALA A 31 2.55 -7.51 14.55
CA ALA A 31 2.62 -8.98 14.57
C ALA A 31 3.23 -9.53 15.88
N ARG A 32 3.94 -8.71 16.67
CA ARG A 32 4.43 -9.08 18.01
C ARG A 32 3.32 -9.01 19.06
N GLU A 33 2.44 -8.03 18.99
CA GLU A 33 1.28 -7.93 19.86
C GLU A 33 0.27 -9.05 19.57
N VAL A 34 0.01 -9.35 18.29
CA VAL A 34 -0.83 -10.50 17.91
C VAL A 34 -0.24 -11.81 18.44
N SER A 35 1.08 -11.97 18.34
CA SER A 35 1.80 -13.12 18.90
C SER A 35 1.60 -13.27 20.41
N ARG A 36 1.59 -12.17 21.17
CA ARG A 36 1.31 -12.18 22.61
C ARG A 36 -0.17 -12.48 22.91
N ALA A 37 -1.09 -11.94 22.12
CA ALA A 37 -2.52 -12.14 22.30
C ALA A 37 -2.96 -13.59 22.03
N VAL A 38 -2.42 -14.19 20.97
CA VAL A 38 -2.76 -15.57 20.55
C VAL A 38 -1.81 -16.61 21.17
N ASN A 39 -0.78 -16.18 21.91
CA ASN A 39 0.25 -17.03 22.52
C ASN A 39 0.96 -17.96 21.51
N VAL A 40 1.32 -17.42 20.34
CA VAL A 40 1.94 -18.16 19.24
C VAL A 40 3.24 -17.47 18.85
N PRO A 41 4.30 -18.21 18.48
CA PRO A 41 5.55 -17.59 18.05
C PRO A 41 5.33 -16.60 16.91
N HIS A 42 5.91 -15.40 17.04
CA HIS A 42 5.79 -14.31 16.09
C HIS A 42 6.07 -14.70 14.62
N LEU A 43 6.99 -15.64 14.39
CA LEU A 43 7.31 -16.18 13.07
C LEU A 43 6.12 -16.88 12.38
N ILE A 44 5.21 -17.48 13.14
CA ILE A 44 3.99 -18.09 12.62
C ILE A 44 3.00 -17.01 12.22
N VAL A 45 2.83 -15.98 13.05
CA VAL A 45 2.00 -14.80 12.73
C VAL A 45 2.47 -14.16 11.42
N TRP A 46 3.77 -13.94 11.25
CA TRP A 46 4.32 -13.41 9.99
C TRP A 46 4.03 -14.27 8.78
N ARG A 47 4.13 -15.60 8.91
CA ARG A 47 3.80 -16.51 7.81
C ARG A 47 2.33 -16.45 7.48
N VAL A 48 1.44 -16.42 8.48
CA VAL A 48 -0.02 -16.36 8.27
C VAL A 48 -0.40 -15.07 7.54
N LEU A 49 0.11 -13.92 8.02
CA LEU A 49 -0.17 -12.64 7.38
C LEU A 49 0.37 -12.60 5.95
N ARG A 50 1.57 -13.12 5.70
CA ARG A 50 2.14 -13.21 4.35
C ARG A 50 1.30 -14.08 3.42
N ASP A 51 0.87 -15.25 3.88
CA ASP A 51 0.09 -16.19 3.06
C ASP A 51 -1.27 -15.57 2.65
N GLU A 52 -1.84 -14.72 3.50
CA GLU A 52 -3.09 -13.97 3.24
C GLU A 52 -2.87 -12.62 2.53
N GLY A 53 -1.64 -12.29 2.12
CA GLY A 53 -1.32 -11.01 1.47
C GLY A 53 -1.43 -9.78 2.38
N LEU A 54 -1.50 -9.98 3.69
CA LEU A 54 -1.51 -8.92 4.68
C LEU A 54 -0.09 -8.56 5.09
N HIS A 55 0.23 -7.27 5.03
CA HIS A 55 1.53 -6.76 5.44
C HIS A 55 1.43 -6.05 6.80
N PRO A 56 2.10 -6.54 7.86
CA PRO A 56 2.12 -5.90 9.18
C PRO A 56 3.07 -4.69 9.20
N TYR A 57 2.93 -3.77 8.25
CA TYR A 57 3.58 -2.47 8.27
C TYR A 57 2.59 -1.43 8.81
N HIS A 58 3.02 -0.66 9.79
CA HIS A 58 2.18 0.41 10.34
C HIS A 58 2.44 1.68 9.54
N VAL A 59 1.37 2.30 9.06
CA VAL A 59 1.47 3.63 8.45
C VAL A 59 1.80 4.61 9.58
N GLN A 60 3.08 4.98 9.68
CA GLN A 60 3.53 6.00 10.61
C GLN A 60 3.36 7.37 9.96
N LYS A 61 2.45 8.19 10.50
CA LYS A 61 2.36 9.62 10.15
C LYS A 61 3.51 10.35 10.84
N LEU A 62 4.67 10.43 10.17
CA LEU A 62 5.89 11.05 10.71
C LEU A 62 5.86 12.58 10.68
N GLN A 63 5.06 13.18 9.79
CA GLN A 63 4.86 14.62 9.72
C GLN A 63 3.37 14.91 9.61
N ALA A 64 2.83 15.64 10.60
CA ALA A 64 1.47 16.16 10.51
C ALA A 64 1.43 17.27 9.45
N LEU A 65 0.47 17.17 8.53
CA LEU A 65 0.22 18.23 7.57
C LEU A 65 -0.56 19.34 8.27
N ILE A 66 0.10 20.45 8.58
CA ILE A 66 -0.56 21.60 9.22
C ILE A 66 -1.27 22.46 8.17
N PRO A 67 -2.32 23.22 8.53
CA PRO A 67 -3.03 24.10 7.59
C PRO A 67 -2.11 25.05 6.80
N ALA A 68 -0.99 25.47 7.39
CA ALA A 68 0.01 26.32 6.74
C ALA A 68 0.79 25.62 5.60
N ASP A 69 0.85 24.29 5.59
CA ASP A 69 1.59 23.53 4.58
C ASP A 69 0.85 23.43 3.24
N TYR A 70 -0.48 23.61 3.23
CA TYR A 70 -1.30 23.34 2.05
C TYR A 70 -0.99 24.30 0.90
N ALA A 71 -0.96 25.61 1.17
CA ALA A 71 -0.70 26.60 0.12
C ALA A 71 0.71 26.45 -0.49
N PRO A 72 1.81 26.37 0.29
CA PRO A 72 3.15 26.14 -0.26
C PRO A 72 3.27 24.84 -1.06
N ARG A 73 2.61 23.75 -0.64
CA ARG A 73 2.65 22.47 -1.37
C ARG A 73 1.93 22.54 -2.70
N VAL A 74 0.80 23.26 -2.78
CA VAL A 74 0.08 23.47 -4.03
C VAL A 74 0.88 24.36 -4.97
N GLU A 75 1.50 25.42 -4.47
CA GLU A 75 2.39 26.28 -5.25
C GLU A 75 3.59 25.49 -5.79
N PHE A 76 4.23 24.69 -4.95
CA PHE A 76 5.32 23.81 -5.36
C PHE A 76 4.88 22.83 -6.46
N ALA A 77 3.72 22.17 -6.30
CA ALA A 77 3.20 21.24 -7.29
C ALA A 77 2.93 21.93 -8.64
N ARG A 78 2.30 23.12 -8.63
CA ARG A 78 2.07 23.91 -9.84
C ARG A 78 3.39 24.32 -10.51
N TRP A 79 4.35 24.81 -9.74
CA TRP A 79 5.68 25.16 -10.25
C TRP A 79 6.37 23.94 -10.87
N PHE A 80 6.33 22.78 -10.20
CA PHE A 80 6.96 21.56 -10.68
C PHE A 80 6.32 21.06 -11.99
N LEU A 81 4.99 21.12 -12.11
CA LEU A 81 4.28 20.80 -13.35
C LEU A 81 4.70 21.72 -14.51
N GLN A 82 4.85 23.02 -14.24
CA GLN A 82 5.39 23.96 -15.23
C GLN A 82 6.82 23.60 -15.65
N GLN A 83 7.67 23.19 -14.70
CA GLN A 83 9.02 22.73 -15.04
C GLN A 83 8.99 21.49 -15.94
N LEU A 84 8.09 20.54 -15.68
CA LEU A 84 7.93 19.36 -16.54
C LEU A 84 7.47 19.73 -17.96
N GLU A 85 6.55 20.68 -18.10
CA GLU A 85 6.12 21.18 -19.41
C GLU A 85 7.25 21.91 -20.15
N HIS A 86 8.01 22.75 -19.46
CA HIS A 86 9.18 23.43 -20.01
C HIS A 86 10.32 22.47 -20.38
N MET A 87 10.56 21.44 -19.56
CA MET A 87 11.49 20.35 -19.86
C MET A 87 11.04 19.56 -21.09
N CYS A 88 9.74 19.30 -21.21
CA CYS A 88 9.15 18.65 -22.37
C CYS A 88 9.25 19.51 -23.63
N TYR A 89 9.06 20.83 -23.54
CA TYR A 89 9.22 21.75 -24.68
C TYR A 89 10.69 21.90 -25.12
N SER A 90 11.62 21.85 -24.16
CA SER A 90 13.06 21.91 -24.43
C SER A 90 13.62 20.60 -24.99
N ARG A 91 13.06 19.45 -24.58
CA ARG A 91 13.42 18.12 -25.10
C ARG A 91 12.68 17.74 -26.38
N MET A 92 11.55 18.37 -26.69
CA MET A 92 10.79 18.19 -27.95
C MET A 92 11.16 19.22 -29.05
N LYS A 93 12.39 19.75 -29.06
CA LYS A 93 13.00 20.23 -30.32
C LYS A 93 13.59 19.07 -31.13
N ALA A 94 12.76 18.05 -31.37
CA ALA A 94 12.88 17.11 -32.48
C ALA A 94 11.45 16.91 -33.01
N PRO A 95 11.24 16.98 -34.33
CA PRO A 95 9.97 17.43 -34.89
C PRO A 95 8.85 16.38 -34.71
N LEU A 96 7.69 16.89 -34.29
CA LEU A 96 6.36 16.45 -34.72
C LEU A 96 6.07 14.94 -34.68
N LEU A 97 5.81 14.34 -33.51
CA LEU A 97 5.08 13.06 -33.50
C LEU A 97 4.31 12.67 -32.24
N MET A 98 3.99 13.57 -31.30
CA MET A 98 3.25 13.19 -30.08
C MET A 98 1.99 14.04 -29.81
N LYS A 99 1.33 14.55 -30.85
CA LYS A 99 -0.05 15.06 -30.74
C LYS A 99 -1.14 13.99 -30.89
N LYS A 100 -0.77 12.71 -31.02
CA LYS A 100 -1.74 11.61 -31.24
C LYS A 100 -2.07 10.76 -30.01
N PHE A 101 -1.45 10.96 -28.84
CA PHE A 101 -1.63 10.01 -27.72
C PHE A 101 -2.50 10.50 -26.55
N LEU A 102 -2.90 11.77 -26.47
CA LEU A 102 -3.61 12.29 -25.30
C LEU A 102 -5.04 12.81 -25.57
N ILE A 103 -5.74 12.26 -26.56
CA ILE A 103 -7.19 12.52 -26.74
C ILE A 103 -7.89 11.24 -27.23
N ARG A 104 -7.82 10.12 -26.47
CA ARG A 104 -8.73 8.97 -26.73
C ARG A 104 -8.91 7.95 -25.60
N THR A 105 -9.09 8.37 -24.35
CA THR A 105 -9.78 7.49 -23.36
C THR A 105 -10.49 8.34 -22.32
N ASN A 106 -11.68 8.85 -22.67
CA ASN A 106 -12.75 8.98 -21.69
C ASN A 106 -13.15 7.55 -21.30
N PHE A 107 -12.75 7.10 -20.11
CA PHE A 107 -13.34 5.93 -19.47
C PHE A 107 -13.86 6.35 -18.10
N THR A 108 -15.12 6.75 -18.12
CA THR A 108 -16.04 6.70 -16.99
C THR A 108 -15.93 5.36 -16.27
N PHE A 109 -15.44 5.34 -15.04
CA PHE A 109 -15.69 4.22 -14.12
C PHE A 109 -15.74 4.68 -12.67
N SER A 110 -16.99 4.79 -12.20
CA SER A 110 -17.48 4.52 -10.85
C SER A 110 -16.65 5.00 -9.65
N PHE A 111 -17.04 6.14 -9.08
CA PHE A 111 -16.78 6.53 -7.70
C PHE A 111 -17.98 6.18 -6.79
N GLU A 112 -18.66 5.07 -7.08
CA GLU A 112 -19.78 4.51 -6.32
C GLU A 112 -19.44 3.04 -6.06
N GLN A 113 -18.67 2.79 -5.00
CA GLN A 113 -18.56 1.50 -4.27
C GLN A 113 -17.50 1.64 -3.15
N PHE A 114 -17.84 2.42 -2.13
CA PHE A 114 -17.30 2.26 -0.77
C PHE A 114 -18.47 2.37 0.21
N LEU A 115 -19.29 1.32 0.20
CA LEU A 115 -20.09 0.81 1.31
C LEU A 115 -19.71 -0.66 1.49
#